data_AF-A0A969L0S0-F1
#
_entry.id   AF-A0A969L0S0-F1
#
_cell.length_a   1.000
_cell.length_b   1.000
_cell.length_c   1.000
_cell.angle_alpha   90.00
_cell.angle_beta   90.00
_cell.angle_gamma   90.00
#
_symmetry.space_group_name_H-M   'P 1'
#
loop_
_entity.id
_entity.type
_entity.pdbx_description
1 polymer ?
#
loop_
_entity_poly.entity_id
_entity_poly.type
_entity_poly.pdbx_seq_one_letter_code
_entity_poly.pdbx_strand_id
1 'polypeptide(L)'
;MTRNSDRTNEIPPAHNLTTPQPEETASLPKPTFIVDLPSKGRFYPEKSSLHKRENLELYHLTGKHEDILNNKDFIKKNIVFDKLLSSLLVDKTVKVDELLIGDKNALVFSARINGFDADYSVEITCPECEKKGEHVFDLNKCFESVSGDLSKVREDGTVEIIVPKSQKKIVCRFFHLPTEKTSTQP
;
A
#
# COMPACT_ATOMS: atom_id res chain seq x y z
N MET A 1 65.81 -41.81 -39.31
CA MET A 1 64.65 -42.55 -38.79
C MET A 1 64.91 -42.84 -37.33
N THR A 2 64.43 -42.00 -36.41
CA THR A 2 64.55 -42.30 -34.98
C THR A 2 63.33 -41.79 -34.25
N ARG A 3 62.71 -42.73 -33.54
CA ARG A 3 61.49 -42.65 -32.76
C ARG A 3 61.67 -41.67 -31.60
N ASN A 4 60.66 -40.84 -31.33
CA ASN A 4 60.56 -40.13 -30.07
C ASN A 4 59.43 -40.78 -29.26
N SER A 5 59.85 -41.65 -28.34
CA SER A 5 59.05 -42.28 -27.30
C SER A 5 59.05 -41.42 -26.03
N ASP A 6 57.95 -41.48 -25.30
CA ASP A 6 57.75 -41.03 -23.92
C ASP A 6 57.65 -39.52 -23.65
N ARG A 7 56.40 -39.03 -23.55
CA ARG A 7 55.96 -38.10 -22.50
C ARG A 7 54.52 -38.41 -22.05
N THR A 8 54.45 -39.28 -21.06
CA THR A 8 53.57 -39.25 -19.87
C THR A 8 52.26 -38.44 -19.93
N ASN A 9 51.18 -39.21 -19.78
CA ASN A 9 49.94 -38.96 -19.05
C ASN A 9 49.91 -37.73 -18.12
N GLU A 10 49.14 -36.70 -18.46
CA GLU A 10 48.44 -35.82 -17.51
C GLU A 10 47.07 -35.44 -18.08
N ILE A 11 46.02 -35.88 -17.39
CA ILE A 11 44.64 -35.43 -17.62
C ILE A 11 44.56 -34.02 -17.04
N PRO A 12 44.23 -32.97 -17.82
CA PRO A 12 44.08 -31.64 -17.25
C PRO A 12 42.91 -31.62 -16.27
N PRO A 13 43.06 -31.03 -15.06
CA PRO A 13 41.96 -30.88 -14.13
C PRO A 13 40.87 -30.02 -14.79
N ALA A 14 39.61 -30.41 -14.57
CA ALA A 14 38.46 -29.66 -15.02
C ALA A 14 38.61 -28.18 -14.63
N HIS A 15 38.80 -27.32 -15.63
CA HIS A 15 38.65 -25.88 -15.44
C HIS A 15 37.22 -25.65 -14.98
N ASN A 16 37.06 -25.28 -13.70
CA ASN A 16 35.85 -24.70 -13.18
C ASN A 16 35.48 -23.52 -14.10
N LEU A 17 34.42 -23.70 -14.88
CA LEU A 17 33.65 -22.57 -15.39
C LEU A 17 33.02 -21.90 -14.17
N THR A 18 33.78 -21.02 -13.53
CA THR A 18 33.18 -19.98 -12.69
C THR A 18 32.42 -19.08 -13.65
N THR A 19 31.14 -19.37 -13.82
CA THR A 19 30.16 -18.45 -14.39
C THR A 19 30.36 -17.11 -13.70
N PRO A 20 30.61 -16.00 -14.42
CA PRO A 20 30.60 -14.70 -13.79
C PRO A 20 29.23 -14.52 -13.13
N GLN A 21 29.25 -14.29 -11.82
CA GLN A 21 28.09 -13.81 -11.07
C GLN A 21 27.52 -12.61 -11.85
N PRO A 22 26.21 -12.55 -12.13
CA PRO A 22 25.63 -11.37 -12.76
C PRO A 22 25.95 -10.19 -11.85
N GLU A 23 26.76 -9.26 -12.37
CA GLU A 23 26.95 -7.95 -11.76
C GLU A 23 25.58 -7.38 -11.43
N GLU A 24 25.43 -6.94 -10.18
CA GLU A 24 24.27 -6.24 -9.67
C GLU A 24 24.01 -5.05 -10.59
N THR A 25 23.12 -5.26 -11.56
CA THR A 25 22.75 -4.23 -12.53
C THR A 25 22.26 -3.04 -11.73
N ALA A 26 23.00 -1.93 -11.82
CA ALA A 26 22.68 -0.68 -11.17
C ALA A 26 21.21 -0.34 -11.43
N SER A 27 20.35 -0.64 -10.45
CA SER A 27 18.92 -0.50 -10.61
C SER A 27 18.62 0.98 -10.64
N LEU A 28 18.12 1.48 -11.77
CA LEU A 28 17.66 2.86 -11.87
C LEU A 28 16.70 3.16 -10.71
N PRO A 29 16.85 4.32 -10.04
CA PRO A 29 15.98 4.69 -8.94
C PRO A 29 14.53 4.74 -9.44
N LYS A 30 13.65 3.98 -8.80
CA LYS A 30 12.23 3.99 -9.14
C LYS A 30 11.64 5.33 -8.67
N PRO A 31 10.77 5.96 -9.46
CA PRO A 31 10.12 7.20 -9.03
C PRO A 31 9.20 6.93 -7.83
N THR A 32 9.20 7.86 -6.89
CA THR A 32 8.42 7.81 -5.65
C THR A 32 7.64 9.10 -5.42
N PHE A 33 6.60 9.02 -4.60
CA PHE A 33 5.81 10.16 -4.14
C PHE A 33 5.43 9.98 -2.66
N ILE A 34 5.11 11.10 -1.99
CA ILE A 34 4.78 11.14 -0.58
C ILE A 34 3.26 11.28 -0.42
N VAL A 35 2.70 10.54 0.54
CA VAL A 35 1.28 10.58 0.90
C VAL A 35 1.15 10.92 2.37
N ASP A 36 0.33 11.93 2.67
CA ASP A 36 -0.02 12.33 4.03
C ASP A 36 -1.08 11.37 4.61
N LEU A 37 -0.84 10.89 5.83
CA LEU A 37 -1.78 10.02 6.53
C LEU A 37 -2.87 10.86 7.22
N PRO A 38 -4.16 10.55 7.02
CA PRO A 38 -5.24 11.25 7.71
C PRO A 38 -5.17 11.10 9.23
N SER A 39 -4.63 9.98 9.75
CA SER A 39 -4.42 9.79 11.19
C SER A 39 -3.25 10.60 11.78
N LYS A 40 -2.31 11.06 10.93
CA LYS A 40 -1.01 11.62 11.32
C LYS A 40 -0.24 10.72 12.31
N GLY A 41 -0.44 9.41 12.25
CA GLY A 41 0.24 8.46 13.11
C GLY A 41 -0.22 8.46 14.59
N ARG A 42 -1.30 9.18 14.93
CA ARG A 42 -1.72 9.41 16.33
C ARG A 42 -2.34 8.20 17.01
N PHE A 43 -2.95 7.31 16.24
CA PHE A 43 -3.73 6.18 16.73
C PHE A 43 -2.96 4.85 16.69
N TYR A 44 -1.64 4.91 16.45
CA TYR A 44 -0.77 3.75 16.46
C TYR A 44 -0.07 3.59 17.82
N PRO A 45 0.20 2.36 18.27
CA PRO A 45 0.96 2.11 19.50
C PRO A 45 2.36 2.71 19.43
N GLU A 46 2.92 3.18 20.56
CA GLU A 46 4.24 3.83 20.61
C GLU A 46 5.39 2.97 20.04
N LYS A 47 5.25 1.64 20.12
CA LYS A 47 6.23 0.67 19.61
C LYS A 47 6.15 0.43 18.10
N SER A 48 5.12 0.94 17.42
CA SER A 48 4.91 0.75 15.99
C SER A 48 5.72 1.77 15.18
N SER A 49 6.22 1.36 14.00
CA SER A 49 6.90 2.24 13.04
C SER A 49 5.99 3.34 12.44
N LEU A 50 4.69 3.27 12.74
CA LEU A 50 3.66 4.23 12.30
C LEU A 50 3.30 5.26 13.38
N HIS A 51 3.82 5.12 14.61
CA HIS A 51 3.54 6.08 15.68
C HIS A 51 4.14 7.44 15.37
N LYS A 52 3.30 8.49 15.42
CA LYS A 52 3.64 9.87 15.05
C LYS A 52 4.23 10.02 13.64
N ARG A 53 4.00 9.04 12.77
CA ARG A 53 4.37 9.13 11.36
C ARG A 53 3.27 9.88 10.62
N GLU A 54 3.60 11.04 10.11
CA GLU A 54 2.64 11.86 9.38
C GLU A 54 2.45 11.36 7.96
N ASN A 55 3.53 10.90 7.32
CA ASN A 55 3.56 10.64 5.88
C ASN A 55 4.23 9.29 5.55
N LEU A 56 3.85 8.70 4.43
CA LEU A 56 4.48 7.51 3.85
C LEU A 56 4.93 7.75 2.41
N GLU A 57 6.03 7.11 2.04
CA GLU A 57 6.57 7.17 0.67
C GLU A 57 6.17 5.91 -0.10
N LEU A 58 5.64 6.11 -1.30
CA LEU A 58 5.19 5.07 -2.22
C LEU A 58 5.92 5.17 -3.56
N TYR A 59 6.18 4.02 -4.18
CA TYR A 59 6.57 3.97 -5.59
C TYR A 59 5.40 4.33 -6.50
N HIS A 60 5.67 4.93 -7.65
CA HIS A 60 4.65 5.04 -8.71
C HIS A 60 4.22 3.66 -9.22
N LEU A 61 2.98 3.60 -9.73
CA LEU A 61 2.45 2.40 -10.36
C LEU A 61 3.29 2.02 -11.59
N THR A 62 3.41 0.71 -11.82
CA THR A 62 4.13 0.12 -12.95
C THR A 62 3.30 -1.05 -13.46
N GLY A 63 3.64 -1.63 -14.62
CA GLY A 63 2.92 -2.80 -15.15
C GLY A 63 2.85 -3.98 -14.16
N LYS A 64 3.88 -4.19 -13.33
CA LYS A 64 3.86 -5.21 -12.27
C LYS A 64 2.76 -4.96 -11.22
N HIS A 65 2.44 -3.71 -10.96
CA HIS A 65 1.38 -3.33 -10.03
C HIS A 65 -0.01 -3.48 -10.65
N GLU A 66 -0.14 -3.22 -11.96
CA GLU A 66 -1.37 -3.50 -12.72
C GLU A 66 -1.67 -4.99 -12.81
N ASP A 67 -0.64 -5.84 -12.93
CA ASP A 67 -0.81 -7.30 -12.85
C ASP A 67 -1.39 -7.75 -11.51
N ILE A 68 -1.00 -7.11 -10.41
CA ILE A 68 -1.57 -7.37 -9.07
C ILE A 68 -3.05 -6.99 -9.06
N LEU A 69 -3.40 -5.81 -9.57
CA LEU A 69 -4.78 -5.31 -9.63
C LEU A 69 -5.70 -6.20 -10.47
N ASN A 70 -5.18 -6.80 -11.54
CA ASN A 70 -5.92 -7.69 -12.43
C ASN A 70 -5.90 -9.17 -12.00
N ASN A 71 -5.19 -9.52 -10.93
CA ASN A 71 -5.05 -10.89 -10.49
C ASN A 71 -6.36 -11.40 -9.87
N LYS A 72 -7.04 -12.31 -10.59
CA LYS A 72 -8.32 -12.90 -10.18
C LYS A 72 -8.25 -13.62 -8.82
N ASP A 73 -7.12 -14.20 -8.45
CA ASP A 73 -6.99 -14.91 -7.17
C ASP A 73 -6.91 -13.93 -6.00
N PHE A 74 -6.22 -12.80 -6.17
CA PHE A 74 -6.17 -11.76 -5.14
C PHE A 74 -7.49 -11.03 -4.98
N ILE A 75 -8.21 -10.79 -6.09
CA ILE A 75 -9.56 -10.21 -6.09
C ILE A 75 -10.52 -11.14 -5.34
N LYS A 76 -10.56 -12.44 -5.68
CA LYS A 76 -11.43 -13.42 -5.02
C LYS A 76 -11.14 -13.56 -3.52
N LYS A 77 -9.89 -13.39 -3.11
CA LYS A 77 -9.45 -13.45 -1.71
C LYS A 77 -9.59 -12.10 -0.97
N ASN A 78 -10.01 -11.03 -1.64
CA ASN A 78 -10.06 -9.67 -1.10
C ASN A 78 -8.73 -9.15 -0.52
N ILE A 79 -7.59 -9.59 -1.08
CA ILE A 79 -6.24 -9.17 -0.63
C ILE A 79 -5.50 -8.31 -1.66
N VAL A 80 -6.19 -7.89 -2.74
CA VAL A 80 -5.58 -7.19 -3.87
C VAL A 80 -4.93 -5.86 -3.46
N PHE A 81 -5.64 -5.05 -2.67
CA PHE A 81 -5.12 -3.77 -2.19
C PHE A 81 -3.96 -3.96 -1.20
N ASP A 82 -4.00 -5.03 -0.40
CA ASP A 82 -2.99 -5.32 0.61
C ASP A 82 -1.67 -5.70 -0.05
N LYS A 83 -1.76 -6.53 -1.10
CA LYS A 83 -0.61 -6.89 -1.94
C LYS A 83 -0.08 -5.70 -2.73
N LEU A 84 -0.97 -4.86 -3.26
CA LEU A 84 -0.59 -3.64 -3.97
C LEU A 84 0.19 -2.70 -3.05
N LEU A 85 -0.37 -2.33 -1.90
CA LEU A 85 0.26 -1.43 -0.93
C LEU A 85 1.59 -1.99 -0.42
N SER A 86 1.67 -3.30 -0.17
CA SER A 86 2.91 -3.95 0.27
C SER A 86 4.03 -3.83 -0.78
N SER A 87 3.66 -3.84 -2.08
CA SER A 87 4.60 -3.64 -3.18
C SER A 87 5.01 -2.17 -3.31
N LEU A 88 4.04 -1.25 -3.19
CA LEU A 88 4.24 0.19 -3.36
C LEU A 88 5.02 0.85 -2.22
N LEU A 89 4.90 0.38 -0.98
CA LEU A 89 5.63 0.96 0.15
C LEU A 89 7.14 0.87 -0.06
N VAL A 90 7.82 2.02 0.02
CA VAL A 90 9.29 2.08 -0.01
C VAL A 90 9.86 1.45 1.26
N ASP A 91 9.30 1.83 2.40
CA ASP A 91 9.69 1.33 3.71
C ASP A 91 9.04 -0.04 4.00
N LYS A 92 9.86 -1.10 4.02
CA LYS A 92 9.40 -2.47 4.29
C LYS A 92 9.24 -2.80 5.77
N THR A 93 9.58 -1.88 6.68
CA THR A 93 9.33 -2.05 8.12
C THR A 93 7.86 -1.87 8.48
N VAL A 94 7.09 -1.19 7.61
CA VAL A 94 5.66 -0.95 7.78
C VAL A 94 4.86 -2.16 7.29
N LYS A 95 4.05 -2.74 8.18
CA LYS A 95 3.12 -3.81 7.81
C LYS A 95 1.76 -3.22 7.41
N VAL A 96 1.31 -3.57 6.21
CA VAL A 96 0.01 -3.11 5.68
C VAL A 96 -1.17 -3.59 6.52
N ASP A 97 -1.05 -4.76 7.14
CA ASP A 97 -2.09 -5.34 8.00
C ASP A 97 -2.28 -4.56 9.32
N GLU A 98 -1.27 -3.81 9.74
CA GLU A 98 -1.32 -2.97 10.94
C GLU A 98 -1.88 -1.57 10.65
N LEU A 99 -2.06 -1.20 9.37
CA LEU A 99 -2.58 0.12 9.00
C LEU A 99 -4.06 0.27 9.38
N LEU A 100 -4.40 1.45 9.89
CA LEU A 100 -5.79 1.84 10.08
C LEU A 100 -6.49 1.88 8.73
N ILE A 101 -7.77 1.49 8.71
CA ILE A 101 -8.53 1.44 7.46
C ILE A 101 -8.61 2.81 6.76
N GLY A 102 -8.65 3.90 7.53
CA GLY A 102 -8.63 5.27 7.00
C GLY A 102 -7.33 5.59 6.26
N ASP A 103 -6.19 5.27 6.87
CA ASP A 103 -4.86 5.48 6.28
C ASP A 103 -4.64 4.55 5.07
N LYS A 104 -5.08 3.30 5.17
CA LYS A 104 -5.03 2.32 4.08
C LYS A 104 -5.81 2.81 2.85
N ASN A 105 -7.02 3.31 3.07
CA ASN A 105 -7.84 3.89 1.99
C ASN A 105 -7.15 5.11 1.38
N ALA A 106 -6.62 6.02 2.21
CA ALA A 106 -5.92 7.21 1.73
C ALA A 106 -4.72 6.86 0.82
N LEU A 107 -3.94 5.84 1.17
CA LEU A 107 -2.84 5.36 0.34
C LEU A 107 -3.33 4.80 -1.01
N VAL A 108 -4.40 4.00 -1.01
CA VAL A 108 -4.96 3.42 -2.25
C VAL A 108 -5.47 4.51 -3.19
N PHE A 109 -6.23 5.46 -2.68
CA PHE A 109 -6.71 6.60 -3.47
C PHE A 109 -5.56 7.46 -3.98
N SER A 110 -4.56 7.74 -3.15
CA SER A 110 -3.39 8.52 -3.56
C SER A 110 -2.62 7.80 -4.68
N ALA A 111 -2.48 6.48 -4.60
CA ALA A 111 -1.91 5.67 -5.68
C ALA A 111 -2.78 5.72 -6.96
N ARG A 112 -4.11 5.71 -6.83
CA ARG A 112 -5.04 5.84 -7.96
C ARG A 112 -4.94 7.20 -8.64
N ILE A 113 -4.86 8.29 -7.87
CA ILE A 113 -4.74 9.66 -8.38
C ILE A 113 -3.41 9.85 -9.09
N ASN A 114 -2.30 9.40 -8.51
CA ASN A 114 -0.97 9.51 -9.10
C ASN A 114 -0.75 8.58 -10.31
N GLY A 115 -1.61 7.57 -10.49
CA GLY A 115 -1.49 6.59 -11.57
C GLY A 115 -2.36 6.86 -12.79
N PHE A 116 -3.61 7.26 -12.58
CA PHE A 116 -4.56 7.46 -13.68
C PHE A 116 -5.45 8.71 -13.47
N ASP A 117 -4.86 9.76 -12.89
CA ASP A 117 -5.49 11.04 -12.59
C ASP A 117 -6.63 10.99 -11.55
N ALA A 118 -7.09 12.17 -11.16
CA ALA A 118 -8.16 12.33 -10.15
C ALA A 118 -9.57 12.09 -10.70
N ASP A 119 -9.75 12.13 -12.02
CA ASP A 119 -11.06 11.97 -12.64
C ASP A 119 -11.45 10.50 -12.72
N TYR A 120 -12.58 10.17 -12.08
CA TYR A 120 -13.15 8.83 -12.05
C TYR A 120 -14.50 8.82 -12.75
N SER A 121 -14.49 8.48 -14.04
CA SER A 121 -15.69 8.32 -14.85
C SER A 121 -16.38 6.99 -14.55
N VAL A 122 -17.68 7.05 -14.23
CA VAL A 122 -18.53 5.87 -14.07
C VAL A 122 -19.83 6.02 -14.85
N GLU A 123 -20.32 4.90 -15.35
CA GLU A 123 -21.63 4.80 -15.95
C GLU A 123 -22.65 4.45 -14.85
N ILE A 124 -23.51 5.40 -14.49
CA ILE A 124 -24.57 5.21 -13.50
C ILE A 124 -25.86 4.89 -14.24
N THR A 125 -26.48 3.77 -13.88
CA THR A 125 -27.81 3.43 -14.35
C THR A 125 -28.84 3.96 -13.37
N CYS A 126 -29.77 4.80 -13.83
CA CYS A 126 -30.85 5.29 -13.00
C CYS A 126 -31.79 4.12 -12.63
N PRO A 127 -32.03 3.84 -11.34
CA PRO A 127 -32.87 2.72 -10.92
C PRO A 127 -34.36 2.89 -11.27
N GLU A 128 -34.80 4.11 -11.59
CA GLU A 128 -36.22 4.43 -11.84
C GLU A 128 -36.56 4.47 -13.34
N CYS A 129 -35.61 4.85 -14.20
CA CYS A 129 -35.87 5.03 -15.63
C CYS A 129 -34.95 4.24 -16.56
N GLU A 130 -34.07 3.38 -16.01
CA GLU A 130 -33.11 2.50 -16.73
C GLU A 130 -32.15 3.22 -17.71
N LYS A 131 -32.17 4.55 -17.73
CA LYS A 131 -31.21 5.34 -18.52
C LYS A 131 -29.85 5.29 -17.88
N LYS A 132 -28.84 5.13 -18.73
CA LYS A 132 -27.43 5.20 -18.37
C LYS A 132 -26.92 6.62 -18.59
N GLY A 133 -26.26 7.18 -17.58
CA GLY A 133 -25.58 8.46 -17.65
C GLY A 133 -24.12 8.30 -17.26
N GLU A 134 -23.22 8.94 -18.00
CA GLU A 134 -21.82 9.06 -17.61
C GLU A 134 -21.66 10.17 -16.59
N HIS A 135 -20.99 9.87 -15.47
CA HIS A 135 -20.70 10.82 -14.42
C HIS A 135 -19.21 10.76 -14.06
N VAL A 136 -18.57 11.92 -14.02
CA VAL A 136 -17.16 12.06 -13.61
C VAL A 136 -17.10 12.51 -12.16
N PHE A 137 -16.44 11.73 -11.32
CA PHE A 137 -16.17 12.07 -9.93
C PHE A 137 -14.72 12.53 -9.77
N ASP A 138 -14.51 13.66 -9.11
CA ASP A 138 -13.19 14.16 -8.75
C ASP A 138 -12.76 13.54 -7.41
N LEU A 139 -11.76 12.66 -7.46
CA LEU A 139 -11.25 11.94 -6.29
C LEU A 139 -10.52 12.84 -5.28
N ASN A 140 -10.05 14.03 -5.68
CA ASN A 140 -9.43 14.96 -4.71
C ASN A 140 -10.45 15.43 -3.67
N LYS A 141 -11.72 15.57 -4.08
CA LYS A 141 -12.81 16.01 -3.20
C LYS A 141 -13.25 14.94 -2.20
N CYS A 142 -12.86 13.68 -2.40
CA CYS A 142 -13.15 12.61 -1.44
C CYS A 142 -12.39 12.80 -0.11
N PHE A 143 -11.34 13.62 -0.10
CA PHE A 143 -10.55 13.94 1.09
C PHE A 143 -10.94 15.26 1.76
N GLU A 144 -11.85 16.03 1.16
CA GLU A 144 -12.35 17.25 1.78
C GLU A 144 -13.04 16.91 3.10
N SER A 145 -12.51 17.53 4.14
CA SER A 145 -12.57 17.05 5.50
C SER A 145 -14.01 17.00 6.02
N VAL A 146 -14.43 15.83 6.51
CA VAL A 146 -15.32 15.84 7.66
C VAL A 146 -14.49 16.46 8.78
N SER A 147 -14.77 17.72 9.11
CA SER A 147 -14.14 18.47 10.19
C SER A 147 -14.56 17.89 11.55
N GLY A 148 -14.10 16.67 11.84
CA GLY A 148 -14.05 16.11 13.18
C GLY A 148 -12.68 16.46 13.73
N ASP A 149 -12.64 17.22 14.81
CA ASP A 149 -11.39 17.48 15.51
C ASP A 149 -10.91 16.16 16.13
N LEU A 150 -10.01 15.46 15.41
CA LEU A 150 -9.41 14.19 15.84
C LEU A 150 -8.59 14.32 17.14
N SER A 151 -8.46 15.52 17.71
CA SER A 151 -7.91 15.71 19.06
C SER A 151 -8.88 15.32 20.18
N LYS A 152 -10.18 15.18 19.90
CA LYS A 152 -11.22 14.81 20.87
C LYS A 152 -11.57 13.32 20.84
N VAL A 153 -10.54 12.49 20.83
CA VAL A 153 -10.73 11.04 20.99
C VAL A 153 -10.90 10.76 22.47
N ARG A 154 -12.06 10.21 22.82
CA ARG A 154 -12.37 9.78 24.18
C ARG A 154 -11.52 8.53 24.50
N GLU A 155 -11.29 8.28 25.79
CA GLU A 155 -10.50 7.14 26.28
C GLU A 155 -11.02 5.77 25.81
N ASP A 156 -12.29 5.69 25.40
CA ASP A 156 -12.93 4.50 24.84
C ASP A 156 -12.68 4.28 23.33
N GLY A 157 -11.87 5.15 22.69
CA GLY A 157 -11.57 5.11 21.26
C GLY A 157 -12.69 5.64 20.37
N THR A 158 -13.63 6.41 20.93
CA THR A 158 -14.69 7.08 20.17
C THR A 158 -14.35 8.54 19.88
N VAL A 159 -14.84 9.03 18.74
CA VAL A 159 -14.67 10.41 18.27
C VAL A 159 -16.04 11.03 18.02
N GLU A 160 -16.23 12.24 18.50
CA GLU A 160 -17.39 13.06 18.14
C GLU A 160 -17.14 13.78 16.82
N ILE A 161 -18.02 13.52 15.86
CA ILE A 161 -17.96 14.11 14.53
C ILE A 161 -19.25 14.91 14.29
N ILE A 162 -19.09 16.12 13.75
CA ILE A 162 -20.21 16.92 13.28
C ILE A 162 -20.33 16.68 11.78
N VAL A 163 -21.48 16.15 11.34
CA VAL A 163 -21.72 15.89 9.93
C VAL A 163 -21.88 17.24 9.20
N PRO A 164 -21.09 17.54 8.15
CA PRO A 164 -21.03 18.88 7.57
C PRO A 164 -22.37 19.34 6.95
N LYS A 165 -23.14 18.41 6.37
CA LYS A 165 -24.42 18.74 5.70
C LYS A 165 -25.62 18.82 6.66
N SER A 166 -25.65 17.97 7.70
CA SER A 166 -26.80 17.89 8.61
C SER A 166 -26.57 18.60 9.94
N GLN A 167 -25.34 19.03 10.23
CA GLN A 167 -24.88 19.61 11.50
C GLN A 167 -25.20 18.75 12.74
N LYS A 168 -25.56 17.47 12.54
CA LYS A 168 -25.82 16.54 13.63
C LYS A 168 -24.49 16.05 14.22
N LYS A 169 -24.45 15.97 15.55
CA LYS A 169 -23.35 15.33 16.29
C LYS A 169 -23.57 13.82 16.27
N ILE A 170 -22.58 13.09 15.79
CA ILE A 170 -22.54 11.62 15.83
C ILE A 170 -21.28 11.18 16.57
N VAL A 171 -21.41 10.11 17.35
CA VAL A 171 -20.28 9.45 18.01
C VAL A 171 -19.89 8.26 17.15
N CYS A 172 -18.65 8.27 16.66
CA CYS A 172 -18.12 7.21 15.81
C CYS A 172 -16.99 6.49 16.53
N ARG A 173 -16.94 5.17 16.42
CA ARG A 173 -15.79 4.36 16.84
C ARG A 173 -15.00 3.96 15.60
N PHE A 174 -13.68 4.12 15.61
CA PHE A 174 -12.86 3.62 14.52
C PHE A 174 -12.93 2.09 14.46
N PHE A 175 -13.17 1.55 13.26
CA PHE A 175 -13.04 0.12 13.03
C PHE A 175 -11.55 -0.24 13.09
N HIS A 176 -11.19 -1.08 14.07
CA HIS A 176 -9.83 -1.44 14.44
C HIS A 176 -8.94 -0.30 14.93
N LEU A 177 -9.16 0.13 16.18
CA LEU A 177 -8.01 0.35 17.04
C LEU A 177 -7.57 -1.04 17.53
N PRO A 178 -6.29 -1.44 17.40
CA PRO A 178 -5.81 -2.57 18.17
C PRO A 178 -5.93 -2.15 19.64
N THR A 179 -7.03 -2.56 20.29
CA THR A 179 -7.09 -2.58 21.75
C THR A 179 -5.90 -3.41 22.18
N GLU A 180 -4.96 -2.80 22.90
CA GLU A 180 -4.02 -3.56 23.69
C GLU A 180 -4.86 -4.60 24.44
N LYS A 181 -4.57 -5.88 24.19
CA LYS A 181 -5.18 -6.96 24.95
C LYS A 181 -4.79 -6.66 26.39
N THR A 182 -5.72 -6.12 27.18
CA THR A 182 -5.59 -6.10 28.63
C THR A 182 -5.42 -7.54 29.04
N SER A 183 -4.18 -7.89 29.40
CA SER A 183 -3.87 -9.18 29.98
C SER A 183 -4.67 -9.27 31.27
N THR A 184 -5.78 -9.98 31.22
CA THR A 184 -6.43 -10.45 32.44
C THR A 184 -5.95 -11.87 32.59
N GLN A 185 -4.84 -12.05 33.32
CA GLN A 185 -4.57 -13.32 33.99
C GLN A 185 -5.63 -13.52 35.07
N PRO A 186 -6.07 -14.75 35.29
CA PRO A 186 -5.58 -15.46 36.48
C PRO A 186 -4.73 -16.70 36.16
#